data_AF-A0A139P8Z6-F1
#
_entry.id   AF-A0A139P8Z6-F1
#
_cell.length_a   1.000
_cell.length_b   1.000
_cell.length_c   1.000
_cell.angle_alpha   90.00
_cell.angle_beta   90.00
_cell.angle_gamma   90.00
#
_symmetry.space_group_name_H-M   'P 1'
#
loop_
_entity.id
_entity.type
_entity.pdbx_description
1 polymer ?
#
loop_
_entity_poly.entity_id
_entity_poly.type
_entity_poly.pdbx_seq_one_letter_code
_entity_poly.pdbx_strand_id
1 'polypeptide(L)'
;MLDKKEREKLEEEYGRKLLELERTEVRLDGYYYKFERETAALMEKLSYAFRGVSYEPAWQHLSQIEDNLDQYHQQYKKRLDDVLEARYQENRRFQQKLDE
;
A
#
# COMPACT_ATOMS: atom_id res chain seq x y z
N MET A 1 10.78 -32.82 14.47
CA MET A 1 10.77 -32.12 15.78
C MET A 1 12.07 -31.36 15.95
N LEU A 2 12.01 -30.06 15.70
CA LEU A 2 13.11 -29.11 15.94
C LEU A 2 13.58 -29.13 17.40
N ASP A 3 14.89 -28.93 17.59
CA ASP A 3 15.42 -28.68 18.93
C ASP A 3 14.98 -27.29 19.45
N LYS A 4 15.13 -27.06 20.76
CA LYS A 4 14.71 -25.80 21.39
C LYS A 4 15.37 -24.57 20.76
N LYS A 5 16.66 -24.64 20.43
CA LYS A 5 17.44 -23.54 19.88
C LYS A 5 17.09 -23.28 18.42
N GLU A 6 16.80 -24.32 17.66
CA GLU A 6 16.31 -24.24 16.29
C GLU A 6 14.93 -23.59 16.22
N ARG A 7 14.04 -23.95 17.15
CA ARG A 7 12.72 -23.33 17.28
C ARG A 7 12.80 -21.84 17.64
N GLU A 8 13.63 -21.47 18.60
CA GLU A 8 13.85 -20.06 18.98
C GLU A 8 14.38 -19.23 17.79
N LYS A 9 15.33 -19.76 17.02
CA LYS A 9 15.84 -19.09 15.80
C LYS A 9 14.76 -18.93 14.74
N LEU A 10 13.91 -19.95 14.57
CA LEU A 10 12.82 -19.93 13.60
C LEU A 10 11.78 -18.87 13.97
N GLU A 11 11.41 -18.78 15.25
CA GLU A 11 10.50 -17.76 15.78
C GLU A 11 11.08 -16.34 15.62
N GLU A 12 12.39 -16.16 15.85
CA GLU A 12 13.07 -14.88 15.65
C GLU A 12 13.16 -14.47 14.16
N GLU A 13 13.45 -15.41 13.26
CA GLU A 13 13.41 -15.15 11.80
C GLU A 13 12.01 -14.74 11.36
N TYR A 14 10.99 -15.48 11.78
CA TYR A 14 9.60 -15.22 11.47
C TYR A 14 9.14 -13.85 11.98
N GLY A 15 9.44 -13.53 13.25
CA GLY A 15 9.12 -12.23 13.84
C GLY A 15 9.76 -11.06 13.10
N ARG A 16 11.02 -11.21 12.68
CA ARG A 16 11.71 -10.18 11.88
C ARG A 16 11.03 -9.93 10.53
N LYS A 17 10.62 -10.97 9.83
CA LYS A 17 9.94 -10.83 8.53
C LYS A 17 8.54 -10.24 8.66
N LEU A 18 7.77 -10.65 9.67
CA LEU A 18 6.47 -10.04 9.93
C LEU A 18 6.59 -8.54 10.21
N LEU A 19 7.59 -8.14 11.01
CA LEU A 19 7.85 -6.74 11.29
C LEU A 19 8.25 -5.97 10.03
N GLU A 20 9.00 -6.58 9.11
CA GLU A 20 9.36 -5.96 7.84
C GLU A 20 8.13 -5.76 6.94
N LEU A 21 7.23 -6.74 6.87
CA LEU A 21 5.96 -6.64 6.14
C LEU A 21 5.05 -5.57 6.75
N GLU A 22 4.92 -5.52 8.08
CA GLU A 22 4.16 -4.47 8.78
C GLU A 22 4.72 -3.07 8.48
N ARG A 23 6.05 -2.89 8.57
CA ARG A 23 6.69 -1.62 8.21
C ARG A 23 6.47 -1.23 6.75
N THR A 24 6.31 -2.21 5.87
CA THR A 24 6.05 -1.97 4.45
C THR A 24 4.60 -1.52 4.25
N GLU A 25 3.65 -2.18 4.90
CA GLU A 25 2.24 -1.78 4.93
C GLU A 25 2.05 -0.35 5.47
N VAL A 26 2.64 -0.05 6.63
CA VAL A 26 2.57 1.30 7.24
C VAL A 26 3.14 2.37 6.31
N ARG A 27 4.25 2.09 5.61
CA ARG A 27 4.82 3.02 4.64
C ARG A 27 3.89 3.20 3.43
N LEU A 28 3.33 2.10 2.92
CA LEU A 28 2.42 2.12 1.79
C LEU A 28 1.17 2.97 2.10
N ASP A 29 0.55 2.73 3.25
CA ASP A 29 -0.59 3.51 3.76
C ASP A 29 -0.23 4.98 3.97
N GLY A 30 0.93 5.24 4.57
CA GLY A 30 1.42 6.60 4.79
C GLY A 30 1.55 7.39 3.49
N TYR A 31 2.07 6.77 2.42
CA TYR A 31 2.13 7.40 1.10
C TYR A 31 0.75 7.58 0.49
N TYR A 32 -0.11 6.56 0.58
CA TYR A 32 -1.46 6.58 0.04
C TYR A 32 -2.29 7.73 0.63
N TYR A 33 -2.42 7.77 1.95
CA TYR A 33 -3.22 8.80 2.61
C TYR A 33 -2.65 10.21 2.44
N LYS A 34 -1.31 10.34 2.36
CA LYS A 34 -0.70 11.62 2.05
C LYS A 34 -1.10 12.11 0.66
N PHE A 35 -0.97 11.24 -0.34
CA PHE A 35 -1.32 11.55 -1.73
C PHE A 35 -2.81 11.87 -1.88
N GLU A 36 -3.69 11.06 -1.29
CA GLU A 36 -5.15 11.30 -1.28
C GLU A 36 -5.50 12.68 -0.72
N ARG A 37 -4.90 13.05 0.42
CA ARG A 37 -5.18 14.34 1.05
C ARG A 37 -4.69 15.50 0.19
N GLU A 38 -3.49 15.39 -0.38
CA GLU A 38 -2.89 16.45 -1.21
C GLU A 38 -3.66 16.65 -2.51
N THR A 39 -4.12 15.55 -3.12
CA THR A 39 -4.88 15.58 -4.36
C THR A 39 -6.32 16.07 -4.15
N ALA A 40 -6.99 15.65 -3.08
CA ALA A 40 -8.29 16.20 -2.70
C ALA A 40 -8.24 17.73 -2.52
N ALA A 41 -7.22 18.24 -1.82
CA ALA A 41 -7.01 19.67 -1.65
C ALA A 41 -6.72 20.40 -2.98
N LEU A 42 -6.03 19.75 -3.92
CA LEU A 42 -5.79 20.30 -5.25
C LEU A 42 -7.10 20.37 -6.06
N MET A 43 -7.90 19.31 -6.06
CA MET A 43 -9.18 19.26 -6.77
C MET A 43 -10.17 20.29 -6.24
N GLU A 44 -10.19 20.53 -4.93
CA GLU A 44 -10.99 21.59 -4.32
C GLU A 44 -10.58 22.98 -4.84
N LYS A 45 -9.27 23.26 -4.89
CA LYS A 45 -8.75 24.54 -5.42
C LYS A 45 -9.07 24.72 -6.91
N LEU A 46 -8.95 23.66 -7.71
CA LEU A 46 -9.33 23.69 -9.12
C LEU A 46 -10.82 23.97 -9.28
N SER A 47 -11.66 23.26 -8.52
CA SER A 47 -13.12 23.47 -8.52
C SER A 47 -13.49 24.91 -8.17
N TYR A 48 -12.78 25.52 -7.22
CA TYR A 48 -12.95 26.92 -6.87
C TYR A 48 -12.49 27.87 -7.97
N ALA A 49 -11.32 27.62 -8.59
CA ALA A 49 -10.74 28.49 -9.61
C ALA A 49 -11.60 28.58 -10.88
N PHE A 50 -12.27 27.49 -11.25
CA PHE A 50 -13.19 27.44 -12.39
C PHE A 50 -14.63 27.81 -12.02
N ARG A 51 -14.89 28.27 -10.79
CA ARG A 51 -16.24 28.70 -10.39
C ARG A 51 -16.68 29.90 -11.23
N GLY A 52 -17.64 29.69 -12.12
CA GLY A 52 -18.15 30.73 -13.02
C GLY A 52 -17.30 30.96 -14.27
N VAL A 53 -16.36 30.06 -14.57
CA VAL A 53 -15.52 30.08 -15.79
C VAL A 53 -15.66 28.75 -16.52
N SER A 54 -15.58 28.73 -17.85
CA SER A 54 -15.65 27.48 -18.61
C SER A 54 -14.45 26.58 -18.29
N TYR A 55 -14.73 25.29 -18.09
CA TYR A 55 -13.74 24.24 -17.86
C TYR A 55 -13.11 23.70 -19.17
N GLU A 56 -13.71 23.99 -20.33
CA GLU A 56 -13.24 23.46 -21.63
C GLU A 56 -11.73 23.60 -21.88
N PRO A 57 -11.10 24.77 -21.61
CA PRO A 57 -9.67 24.93 -21.87
C PRO A 57 -8.77 24.03 -21.02
N ALA A 58 -9.26 23.57 -19.86
CA ALA A 58 -8.50 22.77 -18.92
C ALA A 58 -8.94 21.29 -18.87
N TRP A 59 -10.00 20.93 -19.62
CA TRP A 59 -10.61 19.60 -19.58
C TRP A 59 -9.59 18.47 -19.76
N GLN A 60 -8.70 18.58 -20.76
CA GLN A 60 -7.69 17.55 -21.01
C GLN A 60 -6.74 17.34 -19.82
N HIS A 61 -6.36 18.41 -19.14
CA HIS A 61 -5.49 18.33 -17.97
C HIS A 61 -6.21 17.76 -16.76
N LEU A 62 -7.48 18.10 -16.57
CA LEU A 62 -8.31 17.56 -15.49
C LEU A 62 -8.54 16.05 -15.67
N SER A 63 -8.87 15.62 -16.89
CA SER A 63 -9.02 14.20 -17.22
C SER A 63 -7.72 13.42 -16.99
N GLN A 64 -6.56 13.98 -17.35
CA GLN A 64 -5.26 13.34 -17.05
C GLN A 64 -4.98 13.22 -15.54
N ILE A 65 -5.42 14.19 -14.74
CA ILE A 65 -5.28 14.11 -13.29
C ILE A 65 -6.14 12.96 -12.76
N GLU A 66 -7.41 12.87 -13.18
CA GLU A 66 -8.31 11.78 -12.80
C GLU A 66 -7.74 10.41 -13.17
N ASP A 67 -7.26 10.23 -14.40
CA ASP A 67 -6.63 8.97 -14.85
C ASP A 67 -5.42 8.58 -13.99
N ASN A 68 -4.59 9.57 -13.63
CA ASN A 68 -3.42 9.33 -12.79
C ASN A 68 -3.80 8.95 -11.35
N LEU A 69 -4.88 9.53 -10.81
CA LEU A 69 -5.41 9.17 -9.48
C LEU A 69 -5.92 7.72 -9.49
N ASP A 70 -6.70 7.35 -10.50
CA ASP A 70 -7.21 5.99 -10.65
C ASP A 70 -6.09 4.97 -10.77
N GLN A 71 -5.05 5.27 -11.57
CA GLN A 71 -3.87 4.42 -11.69
C GLN A 71 -3.13 4.29 -10.35
N TYR A 72 -3.02 5.38 -9.58
CA TYR A 72 -2.38 5.36 -8.28
C TYR A 72 -3.16 4.46 -7.29
N HIS A 73 -4.48 4.55 -7.25
CA HIS A 73 -5.33 3.69 -6.41
C HIS A 73 -5.17 2.22 -6.77
N GLN A 74 -5.16 1.90 -8.07
CA GLN A 74 -4.96 0.52 -8.54
C GLN A 74 -3.58 -0.01 -8.13
N GLN A 75 -2.53 0.80 -8.26
CA GLN A 75 -1.17 0.43 -7.84
C GLN A 75 -1.08 0.21 -6.33
N TYR A 76 -1.71 1.08 -5.52
CA TYR A 76 -1.78 0.91 -4.08
C TYR A 76 -2.44 -0.42 -3.72
N LYS A 77 -3.64 -0.69 -4.28
CA LYS A 77 -4.37 -1.94 -4.02
C LYS A 77 -3.54 -3.17 -4.37
N LYS A 78 -2.90 -3.17 -5.54
CA LYS A 78 -2.02 -4.26 -5.95
C LYS A 78 -0.87 -4.48 -4.97
N ARG A 79 -0.21 -3.41 -4.53
CA ARG A 79 0.90 -3.51 -3.56
C ARG A 79 0.44 -3.99 -2.19
N LEU A 80 -0.77 -3.62 -1.77
CA LEU A 80 -1.36 -4.13 -0.53
C LEU A 80 -1.63 -5.64 -0.66
N ASP A 81 -2.22 -6.07 -1.77
CA ASP A 81 -2.44 -7.50 -2.05
C ASP A 81 -1.11 -8.29 -2.05
N ASP A 82 -0.04 -7.73 -2.63
CA ASP A 82 1.30 -8.34 -2.61
C ASP A 82 1.85 -8.51 -1.17
N VAL A 83 1.63 -7.52 -0.29
CA VAL A 83 2.04 -7.61 1.13
C VAL A 83 1.23 -8.66 1.88
N LEU A 84 -0.08 -8.73 1.63
CA LEU A 84 -0.97 -9.72 2.24
C LEU A 84 -0.60 -11.15 1.82
N GLU A 85 -0.33 -11.36 0.53
CA GLU A 85 0.12 -12.65 0.01
C GLU A 85 1.49 -13.04 0.59
N ALA A 86 2.43 -12.10 0.68
CA ALA A 86 3.74 -12.36 1.31
C ALA A 86 3.61 -12.77 2.79
N ARG A 87 2.71 -12.12 3.54
CA ARG A 87 2.38 -12.49 4.92
C ARG A 87 1.79 -13.90 4.99
N TYR A 88 0.85 -14.22 4.11
CA TYR A 88 0.24 -15.55 4.05
C TYR A 88 1.27 -16.65 3.75
N GLN A 89 2.18 -16.41 2.80
CA GLN A 89 3.24 -17.35 2.46
C GLN A 89 4.22 -17.56 3.61
N GLU A 90 4.64 -16.50 4.30
CA GLU A 90 5.55 -16.64 5.43
C GLU A 90 4.88 -17.36 6.61
N ASN A 91 3.59 -17.11 6.87
CA ASN A 91 2.82 -17.85 7.89
C ASN A 91 2.74 -19.35 7.56
N ARG A 92 2.44 -19.70 6.30
CA ARG A 92 2.43 -21.12 5.86
C ARG A 92 3.80 -21.77 6.01
N ARG A 93 4.86 -21.08 5.59
CA ARG A 93 6.23 -21.58 5.69
C ARG A 93 6.64 -21.81 7.13
N PHE A 94 6.29 -20.89 8.03
CA PHE A 94 6.57 -21.02 9.46
C PHE A 94 5.85 -22.23 10.06
N GLN A 95 4.56 -22.41 9.75
CA GLN A 95 3.79 -23.55 10.22
C GLN A 95 4.35 -24.88 9.71
N GLN A 96 4.68 -24.98 8.42
CA GLN A 96 5.29 -26.18 7.83
C GLN A 96 6.57 -26.59 8.55
N LYS A 97 7.45 -25.62 8.84
CA LYS A 97 8.70 -25.88 9.57
C LYS A 97 8.48 -26.28 11.03
N LEU A 98 7.39 -25.86 11.66
CA LEU A 98 7.05 -26.29 13.02
C LEU A 98 6.51 -27.72 13.06
N ASP A 99 5.83 -28.14 11.99
CA ASP A 99 5.23 -29.47 11.86
C ASP A 99 6.28 -30.55 11.47
N GLU A 100 7.47 -30.15 10.95
CA GLU A 100 8.63 -31.00 10.63
C GLU A 100 9.45 -31.47 11.87
#